data_AF-A0A4W3K7W5-F1
#
_entry.id   AF-A0A4W3K7W5-F1
#
_cell.length_a   1.000
_cell.length_b   1.000
_cell.length_c   1.000
_cell.angle_alpha   90.00
_cell.angle_beta   90.00
_cell.angle_gamma   90.00
#
_symmetry.space_group_name_H-M   'P 1'
#
loop_
_entity.id
_entity.type
_entity.pdbx_description
1 polymer ?
#
loop_
_entity_poly.entity_id
_entity_poly.type
_entity_poly.pdbx_seq_one_letter_code
_entity_poly.pdbx_strand_id
1 'polypeptide(L)'
;MMSLIDEKRTDLILDAVLHKIFENEAHSLQEKDCAQNIFHNVSEEGMVELACYERVTDKNAHEFSCIMKYEEHSPEELNSMLRKEPKTYKSCQLWLKSHECGKACPVDGTVDDIAVNGRINCGTAFPGEEVVVRITKKHEDDLYGKVIGVTKREIGKLKNIICYIDSDDCNLMIPVNMRYKIKIHNPTKKDQPKNCVCVWDVNLSNSTPIVRFKYVQTRSTGNNLFVVQCLKWLPQCDYPLGIVTREILPGNSKQNGMNILQIQYELNGNIFSCTESLQQPSQKGRKDYTRDCVFTIDDKGSKDIDDAISVRELDGKYEIGIHIADVSAFLQKDGDVDVEAKNRATSFYSPCHKGEPIHML
;
A
#
# COMPACT_ATOMS: atom_id res chain seq x y z
N MET A 1 -2.52 -3.98 -15.15
CA MET A 1 -1.18 -4.53 -15.47
C MET A 1 -0.20 -4.32 -14.30
N MET A 2 -0.07 -3.11 -13.73
CA MET A 2 0.74 -2.87 -12.51
C MET A 2 0.34 -3.73 -11.30
N SER A 3 -0.95 -3.92 -11.02
CA SER A 3 -1.41 -4.72 -9.86
C SER A 3 -0.92 -6.17 -9.87
N LEU A 4 -0.89 -6.81 -11.05
CA LEU A 4 -0.42 -8.20 -11.23
C LEU A 4 1.11 -8.30 -11.12
N ILE A 5 1.84 -7.23 -11.46
CA ILE A 5 3.30 -7.18 -11.32
C ILE A 5 3.67 -7.01 -9.85
N ASP A 6 2.94 -6.16 -9.13
CA ASP A 6 3.16 -5.92 -7.70
C ASP A 6 2.81 -7.16 -6.86
N GLU A 7 1.73 -7.86 -7.20
CA GLU A 7 1.33 -9.11 -6.51
C GLU A 7 2.36 -10.24 -6.68
N LYS A 8 2.88 -10.42 -7.91
CA LYS A 8 3.99 -11.36 -8.14
C LYS A 8 5.25 -10.97 -7.38
N ARG A 9 5.53 -9.67 -7.23
CA ARG A 9 6.67 -9.17 -6.46
C ARG A 9 6.49 -9.43 -4.97
N THR A 10 5.30 -9.17 -4.41
CA THR A 10 5.02 -9.46 -3.00
C THR A 10 5.18 -10.94 -2.69
N ASP A 11 4.71 -11.82 -3.57
CA ASP A 11 4.84 -13.27 -3.41
C ASP A 11 6.31 -13.70 -3.43
N LEU A 12 7.12 -13.22 -4.39
CA LEU A 12 8.55 -13.51 -4.45
C LEU A 12 9.31 -13.06 -3.20
N ILE A 13 8.99 -11.87 -2.68
CA ILE A 13 9.60 -11.36 -1.44
C ILE A 13 9.20 -12.24 -0.27
N LEU A 14 7.91 -12.57 -0.15
CA LEU A 14 7.38 -13.40 0.91
C LEU A 14 8.06 -14.77 0.94
N ASP A 15 8.17 -15.42 -0.22
CA ASP A 15 8.84 -16.72 -0.37
C ASP A 15 10.31 -16.66 0.07
N ALA A 16 11.05 -15.62 -0.35
CA ALA A 16 12.44 -15.46 0.04
C ALA A 16 12.62 -15.17 1.53
N VAL A 17 11.77 -14.32 2.12
CA VAL A 17 11.74 -14.04 3.56
C VAL A 17 11.54 -15.34 4.34
N LEU A 18 10.58 -16.16 3.91
CA LEU A 18 10.24 -17.38 4.63
C LEU A 18 11.31 -18.45 4.46
N HIS A 19 11.86 -18.62 3.26
CA HIS A 19 13.06 -19.45 3.07
C HIS A 19 14.17 -19.02 4.04
N LYS A 20 14.41 -17.72 4.21
CA LYS A 20 15.45 -17.21 5.10
C LYS A 20 15.18 -17.48 6.58
N ILE A 21 13.91 -17.49 6.99
CA ILE A 21 13.48 -17.84 8.34
C ILE A 21 13.80 -19.31 8.62
N PHE A 22 13.49 -20.21 7.69
CA PHE A 22 13.57 -21.67 7.86
C PHE A 22 14.88 -22.33 7.41
N GLU A 23 15.82 -21.59 6.80
CA GLU A 23 17.10 -22.07 6.26
C GLU A 23 17.93 -23.00 7.19
N ASN A 24 17.79 -22.89 8.52
CA ASN A 24 18.58 -23.68 9.48
C ASN A 24 17.86 -24.94 10.01
N GLU A 25 16.54 -25.11 9.80
CA GLU A 25 15.81 -26.26 10.32
C GLU A 25 16.05 -27.52 9.46
N ALA A 26 16.33 -27.33 8.18
CA ALA A 26 16.64 -28.41 7.22
C ALA A 26 17.97 -29.14 7.47
N HIS A 27 18.93 -28.54 8.19
CA HIS A 27 20.25 -29.14 8.44
C HIS A 27 20.32 -30.03 9.70
N SER A 28 19.24 -30.13 10.47
CA SER A 28 19.23 -30.90 11.74
C SER A 28 18.59 -32.29 11.65
N LEU A 29 18.03 -32.66 10.52
CA LEU A 29 17.36 -33.95 10.33
C LEU A 29 18.13 -34.80 9.33
N GLN A 30 18.81 -35.84 9.83
CA GLN A 30 19.32 -36.91 8.99
C GLN A 30 18.16 -37.53 8.20
N GLU A 31 18.41 -37.72 6.90
CA GLU A 31 17.53 -38.37 5.94
C GLU A 31 17.06 -39.74 6.47
N LYS A 32 15.84 -39.81 7.03
CA LYS A 32 14.85 -40.88 6.81
C LYS A 32 13.57 -40.82 7.68
N ASP A 33 13.45 -39.93 8.66
CA ASP A 33 12.26 -39.87 9.54
C ASP A 33 11.58 -38.48 9.64
N CYS A 34 11.75 -37.60 8.63
CA CYS A 34 11.30 -36.20 8.70
C CYS A 34 9.79 -35.95 8.85
N ALA A 35 8.92 -36.91 8.55
CA ALA A 35 7.48 -36.63 8.50
C ALA A 35 6.74 -36.82 9.83
N GLN A 36 7.27 -37.62 10.77
CA GLN A 36 6.46 -38.13 11.88
C GLN A 36 6.74 -37.51 13.26
N ASN A 37 7.90 -36.89 13.50
CA ASN A 37 8.31 -36.55 14.88
C ASN A 37 8.58 -35.06 15.18
N ILE A 38 8.15 -34.12 14.34
CA ILE A 38 8.29 -32.67 14.63
C ILE A 38 7.13 -32.13 15.50
N PHE A 39 6.11 -32.94 15.81
CA PHE A 39 4.81 -32.45 16.29
C PHE A 39 4.50 -32.64 17.79
N HIS A 40 5.50 -32.89 18.64
CA HIS A 40 5.26 -32.91 20.10
C HIS A 40 6.04 -31.80 20.79
N ASN A 41 5.29 -30.86 21.35
CA ASN A 41 5.68 -29.72 22.19
C ASN A 41 5.96 -28.43 21.42
N VAL A 42 4.95 -27.57 21.22
CA VAL A 42 5.03 -26.11 21.48
C VAL A 42 3.60 -25.52 21.49
N SER A 43 3.15 -25.02 22.63
CA SER A 43 2.20 -23.89 22.76
C SER A 43 3.05 -22.61 22.95
N GLU A 44 2.67 -21.38 22.60
CA GLU A 44 1.36 -20.72 22.55
C GLU A 44 1.34 -19.70 21.37
N GLU A 45 0.24 -19.72 20.62
CA GLU A 45 -0.36 -18.67 19.76
C GLU A 45 0.46 -18.01 18.63
N GLY A 46 1.73 -17.64 18.80
CA GLY A 46 2.53 -16.94 17.77
C GLY A 46 3.14 -17.84 16.68
N MET A 47 3.23 -19.15 16.93
CA MET A 47 3.87 -20.12 16.00
C MET A 47 2.87 -20.88 15.13
N VAL A 48 1.57 -20.78 15.41
CA VAL A 48 0.53 -21.47 14.63
C VAL A 48 0.44 -20.88 13.22
N GLU A 49 0.67 -19.57 13.06
CA GLU A 49 0.64 -18.90 11.75
C GLU A 49 1.82 -19.30 10.85
N LEU A 50 3.02 -19.50 11.42
CA LEU A 50 4.21 -19.97 10.70
C LEU A 50 4.19 -21.49 10.42
N ALA A 51 3.63 -22.30 11.31
CA ALA A 51 3.42 -23.73 11.08
C ALA A 51 2.30 -24.03 10.05
N CYS A 52 1.34 -23.10 9.89
CA CYS A 52 0.42 -23.12 8.76
C CYS A 52 1.13 -22.82 7.42
N TYR A 53 2.28 -22.12 7.44
CA TYR A 53 2.99 -21.68 6.24
C TYR A 53 3.83 -22.79 5.57
N GLU A 54 4.56 -23.62 6.33
CA GLU A 54 5.29 -24.78 5.75
C GLU A 54 4.37 -25.71 4.93
N ARG A 55 3.09 -25.78 5.30
CA ARG A 55 2.08 -26.64 4.66
C ARG A 55 1.53 -26.12 3.35
N VAL A 56 1.71 -24.82 3.03
CA VAL A 56 1.21 -24.22 1.78
C VAL A 56 2.23 -24.36 0.64
N THR A 57 3.52 -24.49 0.96
CA THR A 57 4.59 -24.67 -0.04
C THR A 57 4.86 -26.12 -0.42
N ASP A 58 4.38 -27.09 0.36
CA ASP A 58 4.58 -28.51 0.08
C ASP A 58 3.41 -29.10 -0.73
N LYS A 59 3.69 -29.47 -1.99
CA LYS A 59 2.70 -30.08 -2.91
C LYS A 59 2.21 -31.46 -2.45
N ASN A 60 2.79 -32.03 -1.40
CA ASN A 60 2.44 -33.34 -0.85
C ASN A 60 1.70 -33.30 0.50
N ALA A 61 1.38 -32.13 1.05
CA ALA A 61 0.65 -32.02 2.33
C ALA A 61 -0.87 -32.23 2.14
N HIS A 62 -1.28 -33.44 1.76
CA HIS A 62 -2.70 -33.78 1.54
C HIS A 62 -3.47 -34.24 2.80
N GLU A 63 -2.87 -34.26 4.00
CA GLU A 63 -3.49 -34.95 5.15
C GLU A 63 -3.79 -34.14 6.42
N PHE A 64 -3.64 -32.81 6.42
CA PHE A 64 -4.15 -31.98 7.53
C PHE A 64 -4.84 -30.73 7.01
N SER A 65 -6.17 -30.66 7.17
CA SER A 65 -6.96 -29.47 6.85
C SER A 65 -6.50 -28.30 7.73
N CYS A 66 -5.68 -27.39 7.20
CA CYS A 66 -5.48 -26.09 7.82
C CYS A 66 -6.85 -25.39 7.90
N ILE A 67 -7.31 -25.13 9.12
CA ILE A 67 -8.61 -24.46 9.35
C ILE A 67 -8.48 -23.02 8.86
N MET A 68 -9.17 -22.70 7.77
CA MET A 68 -9.26 -21.34 7.25
C MET A 68 -10.03 -20.48 8.26
N LYS A 69 -9.40 -19.43 8.80
CA LYS A 69 -10.08 -18.48 9.69
C LYS A 69 -11.02 -17.58 8.88
N TYR A 70 -10.55 -17.13 7.73
CA TYR A 70 -11.30 -16.29 6.81
C TYR A 70 -11.78 -17.07 5.59
N GLU A 71 -12.95 -16.68 5.10
CA GLU A 71 -13.49 -17.16 3.83
C GLU A 71 -12.95 -16.28 2.70
N GLU A 72 -12.33 -16.90 1.70
CA GLU A 72 -11.76 -16.21 0.54
C GLU A 72 -12.13 -16.96 -0.73
N HIS A 73 -12.69 -16.24 -1.70
CA HIS A 73 -13.05 -16.72 -3.03
C HIS A 73 -12.30 -15.93 -4.10
N SER A 74 -12.08 -16.55 -5.25
CA SER A 74 -11.44 -15.87 -6.38
C SER A 74 -12.32 -14.74 -6.93
N PRO A 75 -11.75 -13.70 -7.56
CA PRO A 75 -12.52 -12.62 -8.18
C PRO A 75 -13.57 -13.11 -9.19
N GLU A 76 -13.31 -14.22 -9.88
CA GLU A 76 -14.21 -14.84 -10.85
C GLU A 76 -15.43 -15.47 -10.18
N GLU A 77 -15.22 -16.19 -9.08
CA GLU A 77 -16.28 -16.77 -8.25
C GLU A 77 -17.14 -15.68 -7.61
N LEU A 78 -16.51 -14.64 -7.06
CA LEU A 78 -17.19 -13.49 -6.47
C LEU A 78 -18.12 -12.81 -7.50
N ASN A 79 -17.61 -12.57 -8.71
CA ASN A 79 -18.40 -12.00 -9.81
C ASN A 79 -19.55 -12.93 -10.24
N SER A 80 -19.36 -14.25 -10.20
CA SER A 80 -20.41 -15.23 -10.47
C SER A 80 -21.50 -15.20 -9.40
N MET A 81 -21.13 -15.12 -8.12
CA MET A 81 -22.06 -15.03 -6.99
C MET A 81 -22.89 -13.75 -7.03
N LEU A 82 -22.26 -12.60 -7.32
CA LEU A 82 -22.95 -11.32 -7.49
C LEU A 82 -24.01 -11.37 -8.59
N ARG A 83 -23.75 -12.07 -9.70
CA ARG A 83 -24.71 -12.22 -10.81
C ARG A 83 -25.85 -13.20 -10.48
N LYS A 84 -25.55 -14.31 -9.80
CA LYS A 84 -26.52 -15.36 -9.49
C LYS A 84 -27.46 -14.96 -8.37
N GLU A 85 -26.94 -14.33 -7.32
CA GLU A 85 -27.67 -14.02 -6.10
C GLU A 85 -27.44 -12.56 -5.65
N PRO A 86 -27.92 -11.56 -6.42
CA PRO A 86 -27.68 -10.13 -6.15
C PRO A 86 -28.40 -9.61 -4.89
N LYS A 87 -29.32 -10.39 -4.32
CA LYS A 87 -30.00 -10.09 -3.05
C LYS A 87 -29.18 -10.54 -1.84
N THR A 88 -28.38 -11.59 -2.00
CA THR A 88 -27.58 -12.20 -0.92
C THR A 88 -26.19 -11.59 -0.87
N TYR A 89 -25.58 -11.36 -2.03
CA TYR A 89 -24.23 -10.83 -2.17
C TYR A 89 -24.27 -9.43 -2.75
N LYS A 90 -23.50 -8.52 -2.15
CA LYS A 90 -23.38 -7.12 -2.57
C LYS A 90 -21.93 -6.72 -2.72
N SER A 91 -21.60 -6.04 -3.82
CA SER A 91 -20.31 -5.35 -3.94
C SER A 91 -20.35 -4.07 -3.12
N CYS A 92 -19.39 -3.90 -2.22
CA CYS A 92 -19.37 -2.83 -1.24
C CYS A 92 -17.97 -2.24 -1.10
N GLN A 93 -17.89 -0.97 -0.71
CA GLN A 93 -16.67 -0.38 -0.19
C GLN A 93 -16.59 -0.61 1.31
N LEU A 94 -15.48 -1.18 1.79
CA LEU A 94 -15.31 -1.49 3.22
C LEU A 94 -14.79 -0.29 4.02
N TRP A 95 -15.45 0.01 5.13
CA TRP A 95 -15.05 1.03 6.10
C TRP A 95 -14.92 0.41 7.48
N LEU A 96 -13.73 0.39 8.06
CA LEU A 96 -13.55 -0.12 9.42
C LEU A 96 -13.65 1.01 10.45
N LYS A 97 -14.42 0.80 11.51
CA LYS A 97 -14.42 1.66 12.71
C LYS A 97 -13.27 1.26 13.64
N SER A 98 -13.05 -0.04 13.83
CA SER A 98 -11.95 -0.64 14.60
C SER A 98 -11.39 -1.86 13.86
N HIS A 99 -10.38 -2.53 14.44
CA HIS A 99 -9.89 -3.78 13.90
C HIS A 99 -10.91 -4.92 13.92
N GLU A 100 -12.04 -4.82 14.63
CA GLU A 100 -13.05 -5.90 14.70
C GLU A 100 -14.41 -5.47 14.17
N CYS A 101 -14.62 -4.20 13.83
CA CYS A 101 -15.94 -3.73 13.41
C CYS A 101 -15.87 -2.66 12.34
N GLY A 102 -16.84 -2.70 11.44
CA GLY A 102 -16.94 -1.78 10.32
C GLY A 102 -18.32 -1.80 9.66
N LYS A 103 -18.40 -1.04 8.57
CA LYS A 103 -19.53 -0.95 7.68
C LYS A 103 -19.07 -1.24 6.27
N ALA A 104 -19.92 -1.90 5.49
CA ALA A 104 -19.73 -2.10 4.07
C ALA A 104 -20.82 -1.33 3.34
N CYS A 105 -20.41 -0.33 2.56
CA CYS A 105 -21.31 0.55 1.83
C CYS A 105 -21.50 -0.01 0.41
N PRO A 106 -22.70 -0.46 0.00
CA PRO A 106 -22.94 -1.01 -1.32
C PRO A 106 -22.61 0.00 -2.42
N VAL A 107 -21.88 -0.44 -3.45
CA VAL A 107 -21.48 0.42 -4.59
C VAL A 107 -22.70 0.83 -5.43
N ASP A 108 -23.74 -0.01 -5.46
CA ASP A 108 -24.98 0.24 -6.19
C ASP A 108 -25.95 1.19 -5.45
N GLY A 109 -25.70 1.51 -4.17
CA GLY A 109 -26.57 2.35 -3.34
C GLY A 109 -27.97 1.78 -3.14
N THR A 110 -28.18 0.49 -3.38
CA THR A 110 -29.53 -0.12 -3.39
C THR A 110 -30.04 -0.51 -2.00
N VAL A 111 -29.14 -0.65 -1.03
CA VAL A 111 -29.44 -1.00 0.36
C VAL A 111 -28.64 -0.12 1.30
N ASP A 112 -29.10 -0.02 2.55
CA ASP A 112 -28.38 0.67 3.61
C ASP A 112 -27.04 0.02 3.92
N ASP A 113 -26.19 0.74 4.65
CA ASP A 113 -24.89 0.26 5.09
C ASP A 113 -25.00 -1.09 5.81
N ILE A 114 -24.18 -2.06 5.39
CA ILE A 114 -24.16 -3.39 6.00
C ILE A 114 -23.13 -3.38 7.14
N ALA A 115 -23.58 -3.62 8.37
CA ALA A 115 -22.71 -3.77 9.52
C ALA A 115 -21.91 -5.07 9.42
N VAL A 116 -20.59 -4.97 9.56
CA VAL A 116 -19.66 -6.09 9.55
C VAL A 116 -18.93 -6.10 10.89
N ASN A 117 -19.45 -6.87 11.83
CA ASN A 117 -18.97 -6.93 13.21
C ASN A 117 -18.30 -8.28 13.50
N GLY A 118 -17.17 -8.24 14.20
CA GLY A 118 -16.26 -9.37 14.43
C GLY A 118 -15.14 -9.40 13.39
N ARG A 119 -13.89 -9.58 13.85
CA ARG A 119 -12.69 -9.65 12.99
C ARG A 119 -12.85 -10.64 11.84
N ILE A 120 -13.35 -11.85 12.14
CA ILE A 120 -13.60 -12.91 11.14
C ILE A 120 -14.58 -12.44 10.05
N ASN A 121 -15.59 -11.65 10.42
CA ASN A 121 -16.59 -11.16 9.47
C ASN A 121 -16.05 -10.05 8.57
N CYS A 122 -15.03 -9.30 9.02
CA CYS A 122 -14.38 -8.27 8.22
C CYS A 122 -13.47 -8.82 7.10
N GLY A 123 -13.17 -10.13 7.07
CA GLY A 123 -12.38 -10.76 6.02
C GLY A 123 -10.90 -10.33 6.01
N THR A 124 -10.21 -10.57 4.89
CA THR A 124 -8.79 -10.20 4.66
C THR A 124 -8.63 -8.87 3.92
N ALA A 125 -9.58 -7.96 4.13
CA ALA A 125 -9.70 -6.68 3.43
C ALA A 125 -9.27 -5.50 4.29
N PHE A 126 -8.69 -4.50 3.65
CA PHE A 126 -8.34 -3.23 4.28
C PHE A 126 -9.42 -2.14 4.07
N PRO A 127 -9.43 -1.09 4.91
CA PRO A 127 -10.35 0.03 4.74
C PRO A 127 -10.17 0.75 3.40
N GLY A 128 -11.27 0.93 2.68
CA GLY A 128 -11.36 1.57 1.38
C GLY A 128 -11.38 0.59 0.19
N GLU A 129 -11.06 -0.69 0.41
CA GLU A 129 -11.06 -1.71 -0.64
C GLU A 129 -12.48 -2.10 -1.05
N GLU A 130 -12.63 -2.54 -2.30
CA GLU A 130 -13.89 -3.06 -2.81
C GLU A 130 -13.98 -4.56 -2.49
N VAL A 131 -15.04 -4.92 -1.79
CA VAL A 131 -15.26 -6.25 -1.24
C VAL A 131 -16.63 -6.78 -1.61
N VAL A 132 -16.79 -8.09 -1.62
CA VAL A 132 -18.11 -8.71 -1.67
C VAL A 132 -18.54 -9.11 -0.27
N VAL A 133 -19.73 -8.68 0.11
CA VAL A 133 -20.34 -9.00 1.40
C VAL A 133 -21.55 -9.88 1.18
N ARG A 134 -21.60 -11.00 1.93
CA ARG A 134 -22.79 -11.82 2.08
C ARG A 134 -23.62 -11.28 3.23
N ILE A 135 -24.88 -10.95 2.95
CA ILE A 135 -25.84 -10.56 3.98
C ILE A 135 -26.22 -11.82 4.76
N THR A 136 -26.06 -11.78 6.09
CA THR A 136 -26.29 -12.94 6.97
C THR A 136 -27.57 -12.80 7.78
N LYS A 137 -27.84 -11.59 8.30
CA LYS A 137 -29.00 -11.31 9.14
C LYS A 137 -29.53 -9.92 8.82
N LYS A 138 -30.85 -9.77 8.96
CA LYS A 138 -31.53 -8.49 9.01
C LYS A 138 -32.26 -8.41 10.34
N HIS A 139 -31.96 -7.40 11.14
CA HIS A 139 -32.64 -7.15 12.40
C HIS A 139 -33.19 -5.73 12.36
N GLU A 140 -34.52 -5.60 12.35
CA GLU A 140 -35.19 -4.30 12.13
C GLU A 140 -34.71 -3.66 10.82
N ASP A 141 -34.15 -2.45 10.90
CA ASP A 141 -33.58 -1.70 9.79
C ASP A 141 -32.07 -1.97 9.58
N ASP A 142 -31.41 -2.68 10.50
CA ASP A 142 -29.99 -2.97 10.42
C ASP A 142 -29.69 -4.26 9.63
N LEU A 143 -28.74 -4.17 8.70
CA LEU A 143 -28.22 -5.30 7.94
C LEU A 143 -26.87 -5.75 8.51
N TYR A 144 -26.70 -7.05 8.69
CA TYR A 144 -25.45 -7.66 9.15
C TYR A 144 -24.88 -8.58 8.08
N GLY A 145 -23.59 -8.45 7.81
CA GLY A 145 -22.93 -9.19 6.75
C GLY A 145 -21.55 -9.74 7.14
N LYS A 146 -21.06 -10.61 6.26
CA LYS A 146 -19.71 -11.16 6.30
C LYS A 146 -19.02 -10.91 4.96
N VAL A 147 -17.83 -10.36 5.00
CA VAL A 147 -16.94 -10.22 3.83
C VAL A 147 -16.49 -11.61 3.40
N ILE A 148 -16.68 -11.92 2.12
CA ILE A 148 -16.33 -13.23 1.53
C ILE A 148 -15.15 -13.15 0.55
N GLY A 149 -14.69 -11.93 0.23
CA GLY A 149 -13.53 -11.73 -0.62
C GLY A 149 -13.37 -10.29 -1.08
N VAL A 150 -12.21 -9.99 -1.65
CA VAL A 150 -11.82 -8.66 -2.14
C VAL A 150 -11.80 -8.69 -3.66
N THR A 151 -12.55 -7.79 -4.30
CA THR A 151 -12.58 -7.66 -5.77
C THR A 151 -11.51 -6.70 -6.27
N LYS A 152 -11.21 -5.66 -5.50
CA LYS A 152 -10.21 -4.66 -5.84
C LYS A 152 -9.37 -4.29 -4.63
N ARG A 153 -8.12 -4.76 -4.62
CA ARG A 153 -7.12 -4.41 -3.61
C ARG A 153 -6.45 -3.08 -3.92
N GLU A 154 -6.33 -2.21 -2.93
CA GLU A 154 -5.59 -0.94 -3.04
C GLU A 154 -4.19 -1.02 -2.43
N ILE A 155 -4.00 -1.91 -1.44
CA ILE A 155 -2.81 -1.93 -0.57
C ILE A 155 -1.72 -2.91 -1.03
N GLY A 156 -2.01 -3.80 -1.99
CA GLY A 156 -1.05 -4.75 -2.58
C GLY A 156 0.04 -4.14 -3.48
N LYS A 157 0.36 -2.84 -3.35
CA LYS A 157 1.37 -2.14 -4.14
C LYS A 157 2.70 -1.94 -3.41
N LEU A 158 3.03 -2.77 -2.41
CA LEU A 158 4.21 -2.60 -1.55
C LEU A 158 4.30 -1.21 -0.91
N LYS A 159 3.15 -0.64 -0.54
CA LYS A 159 3.11 0.72 0.00
C LYS A 159 3.82 0.82 1.34
N ASN A 160 4.53 1.92 1.54
CA ASN A 160 5.14 2.22 2.83
C ASN A 160 4.07 2.59 3.86
N ILE A 161 3.98 1.78 4.92
CA ILE A 161 3.12 2.04 6.09
C ILE A 161 4.03 2.35 7.26
N ILE A 162 3.84 3.52 7.87
CA ILE A 162 4.59 3.88 9.07
C ILE A 162 3.92 3.26 10.29
N CYS A 163 4.68 2.47 11.05
CA CYS A 163 4.19 1.76 12.23
C CYS A 163 5.04 2.04 13.46
N TYR A 164 4.43 1.92 14.64
CA TYR A 164 5.13 1.68 15.90
C TYR A 164 4.89 0.23 16.34
N ILE A 165 5.62 -0.21 17.35
CA ILE A 165 5.56 -1.59 17.85
C ILE A 165 4.44 -1.70 18.89
N ASP A 166 3.73 -2.82 18.91
CA ASP A 166 2.81 -3.17 19.99
C ASP A 166 3.53 -3.29 21.35
N SER A 167 2.85 -2.95 22.44
CA SER A 167 3.44 -3.00 23.78
C SER A 167 3.73 -4.42 24.26
N ASP A 168 2.94 -5.37 23.78
CA ASP A 168 2.94 -6.75 24.27
C ASP A 168 3.70 -7.69 23.33
N ASP A 169 3.68 -7.42 22.02
CA ASP A 169 4.39 -8.20 21.00
C ASP A 169 5.28 -7.35 20.08
N CYS A 170 6.58 -7.58 20.14
CA CYS A 170 7.56 -6.89 19.31
C CYS A 170 7.45 -7.19 17.80
N ASN A 171 6.70 -8.20 17.41
CA ASN A 171 6.46 -8.59 16.02
C ASN A 171 5.16 -8.00 15.47
N LEU A 172 4.30 -7.42 16.31
CA LEU A 172 3.11 -6.74 15.86
C LEU A 172 3.38 -5.24 15.64
N MET A 173 3.12 -4.81 14.42
CA MET A 173 3.33 -3.44 13.96
C MET A 173 1.99 -2.74 13.88
N ILE A 174 1.83 -1.63 14.61
CA ILE A 174 0.60 -0.84 14.62
C ILE A 174 0.78 0.38 13.71
N PRO A 175 -0.03 0.52 12.64
CA PRO A 175 0.04 1.70 11.78
C PRO A 175 -0.23 2.99 12.54
N VAL A 176 0.63 3.99 12.34
CA VAL A 176 0.43 5.36 12.82
C VAL A 176 -0.78 5.98 12.12
N ASN A 177 -0.93 5.70 10.82
CA ASN A 177 -2.08 6.14 10.06
C ASN A 177 -3.30 5.27 10.41
N MET A 178 -4.21 5.85 11.21
CA MET A 178 -5.47 5.26 11.64
C MET A 178 -6.44 4.94 10.50
N ARG A 179 -6.09 5.19 9.23
CA ARG A 179 -6.79 4.64 8.07
C ARG A 179 -6.67 3.13 8.00
N TYR A 180 -5.51 2.55 8.32
CA TYR A 180 -5.27 1.12 8.09
C TYR A 180 -5.90 0.25 9.18
N LYS A 181 -6.01 0.72 10.43
CA LYS A 181 -6.68 0.11 11.61
C LYS A 181 -6.38 -1.37 11.92
N ILE A 182 -5.51 -2.00 11.15
CA ILE A 182 -5.17 -3.41 11.19
C ILE A 182 -3.70 -3.50 11.56
N LYS A 183 -3.39 -4.28 12.59
CA LYS A 183 -2.01 -4.59 12.97
C LYS A 183 -1.37 -5.43 11.87
N ILE A 184 -0.07 -5.31 11.68
CA ILE A 184 0.68 -6.05 10.67
C ILE A 184 1.68 -6.94 11.41
N HIS A 185 1.69 -8.23 11.09
CA HIS A 185 2.63 -9.16 11.67
C HIS A 185 3.94 -9.14 10.89
N ASN A 186 5.06 -8.93 11.59
CA ASN A 186 6.40 -8.94 11.04
C ASN A 186 7.06 -10.31 11.29
N PRO A 187 7.29 -11.12 10.25
CA PRO A 187 7.90 -12.43 10.39
C PRO A 187 9.30 -12.35 11.02
N THR A 188 9.60 -13.35 11.83
CA THR A 188 10.83 -13.43 12.63
C THR A 188 11.29 -14.88 12.81
N LYS A 189 12.52 -15.08 13.28
CA LYS A 189 13.03 -16.40 13.63
C LYS A 189 12.70 -16.78 15.08
N LYS A 190 12.62 -18.09 15.34
CA LYS A 190 12.36 -18.66 16.67
C LYS A 190 13.35 -18.19 17.75
N ASP A 191 14.58 -17.89 17.35
CA ASP A 191 15.69 -17.46 18.23
C ASP A 191 15.79 -15.93 18.40
N GLN A 192 14.74 -15.18 18.03
CA GLN A 192 14.72 -13.72 18.18
C GLN A 192 15.01 -13.29 19.63
N PRO A 193 16.00 -12.39 19.83
CA PRO A 193 16.24 -11.82 21.15
C PRO A 193 15.04 -11.02 21.65
N LYS A 194 14.78 -11.06 22.96
CA LYS A 194 13.72 -10.24 23.58
C LYS A 194 13.93 -8.75 23.29
N ASN A 195 12.84 -8.03 23.08
CA ASN A 195 12.82 -6.59 22.80
C ASN A 195 13.59 -6.19 21.54
N CYS A 196 13.70 -7.07 20.54
CA CYS A 196 14.27 -6.75 19.25
C CYS A 196 13.22 -6.85 18.15
N VAL A 197 13.34 -6.03 17.11
CA VAL A 197 12.54 -6.14 15.88
C VAL A 197 13.41 -6.69 14.76
N CYS A 198 12.89 -7.65 14.01
CA CYS A 198 13.51 -8.14 12.79
C CYS A 198 13.33 -7.11 11.66
N VAL A 199 14.42 -6.52 11.17
CA VAL A 199 14.42 -5.56 10.06
C VAL A 199 15.00 -6.23 8.82
N TRP A 200 14.20 -6.30 7.76
CA TRP A 200 14.47 -6.95 6.49
C TRP A 200 15.06 -5.98 5.47
N ASP A 201 16.21 -6.35 4.92
CA ASP A 201 16.83 -5.70 3.77
C ASP A 201 16.53 -6.54 2.53
N VAL A 202 15.69 -6.01 1.65
CA VAL A 202 15.19 -6.70 0.45
C VAL A 202 15.75 -6.03 -0.79
N ASN A 203 16.56 -6.78 -1.53
CA ASN A 203 17.12 -6.33 -2.80
C ASN A 203 16.45 -7.05 -3.98
N LEU A 204 15.77 -6.26 -4.83
CA LEU A 204 15.00 -6.72 -6.00
C LEU A 204 15.77 -6.62 -7.33
N SER A 205 17.08 -6.40 -7.31
CA SER A 205 17.87 -6.19 -8.53
C SER A 205 18.02 -7.45 -9.39
N ASN A 206 17.79 -8.63 -8.81
CA ASN A 206 17.99 -9.94 -9.44
C ASN A 206 16.65 -10.67 -9.62
N SER A 207 16.64 -11.70 -10.48
CA SER A 207 15.47 -12.57 -10.70
C SER A 207 14.99 -13.27 -9.42
N THR A 208 15.86 -13.47 -8.44
CA THR A 208 15.53 -13.92 -7.08
C THR A 208 15.83 -12.81 -6.08
N PRO A 209 14.87 -12.42 -5.22
CA PRO A 209 15.10 -11.40 -4.22
C PRO A 209 16.13 -11.86 -3.20
N ILE A 210 17.14 -11.03 -2.95
CA ILE A 210 18.10 -11.28 -1.88
C ILE A 210 17.56 -10.61 -0.63
N VAL A 211 17.29 -11.42 0.39
CA VAL A 211 16.80 -10.95 1.69
C VAL A 211 17.86 -11.16 2.76
N ARG A 212 18.10 -10.10 3.54
CA ARG A 212 18.91 -10.13 4.75
C ARG A 212 18.07 -9.58 5.89
N PHE A 213 18.44 -9.91 7.12
CA PHE A 213 17.79 -9.30 8.27
C PHE A 213 18.80 -8.92 9.33
N LYS A 214 18.40 -7.97 10.18
CA LYS A 214 19.11 -7.58 11.39
C LYS A 214 18.12 -7.38 12.52
N TYR A 215 18.57 -7.61 13.74
CA TYR A 215 17.78 -7.28 14.93
C TYR A 215 18.06 -5.84 15.34
N VAL A 216 17.00 -5.06 15.52
CA VAL A 216 17.07 -3.70 16.07
C VAL A 216 16.49 -3.73 17.47
N GLN A 217 17.32 -3.38 18.46
CA GLN A 217 16.88 -3.32 19.84
C GLN A 217 15.90 -2.16 20.03
N THR A 218 14.74 -2.49 20.56
CA THR A 218 13.68 -1.53 20.87
C THR A 218 14.07 -0.78 22.13
N ARG A 219 13.97 0.55 22.09
CA ARG A 219 14.24 1.37 23.28
C ARG A 219 13.00 1.34 24.15
N SER A 220 13.17 1.23 25.47
CA SER A 220 12.08 1.17 26.46
C SER A 220 11.15 2.40 26.47
N THR A 221 11.46 3.44 25.69
CA THR A 221 10.72 4.70 25.61
C THR A 221 9.96 4.81 24.28
N GLY A 222 9.07 3.86 23.98
CA GLY A 222 7.83 4.02 23.18
C GLY A 222 7.81 4.78 21.85
N ASN A 223 8.94 5.14 21.24
CA ASN A 223 9.01 6.13 20.16
C ASN A 223 9.72 5.62 18.89
N ASN A 224 10.09 4.34 18.84
CA ASN A 224 10.68 3.79 17.62
C ASN A 224 9.58 3.66 16.56
N LEU A 225 9.79 4.34 15.44
CA LEU A 225 8.93 4.24 14.27
C LEU A 225 9.64 3.40 13.21
N PHE A 226 8.86 2.66 12.46
CA PHE A 226 9.33 1.73 11.46
C PHE A 226 8.57 1.93 10.15
N VAL A 227 9.27 1.72 9.04
CA VAL A 227 8.63 1.58 7.73
C VAL A 227 8.33 0.11 7.53
N VAL A 228 7.06 -0.19 7.32
CA VAL A 228 6.54 -1.54 7.09
C VAL A 228 5.94 -1.61 5.71
N GLN A 229 6.28 -2.66 4.97
CA GLN A 229 5.61 -2.98 3.71
C GLN A 229 4.71 -4.18 3.93
N CYS A 230 3.40 -3.99 3.73
CA CYS A 230 2.45 -5.08 3.77
C CYS A 230 2.66 -5.97 2.52
N LEU A 231 2.87 -7.26 2.74
CA LEU A 231 3.07 -8.23 1.66
C LEU A 231 1.74 -8.88 1.29
N LYS A 232 1.17 -9.66 2.21
CA LYS A 232 0.00 -10.49 1.93
C LYS A 232 -0.80 -10.77 3.19
N TRP A 233 -2.11 -10.88 3.04
CA TRP A 233 -2.97 -11.36 4.11
C TRP A 233 -3.48 -12.76 3.78
N LEU A 234 -2.91 -13.75 4.45
CA LEU A 234 -3.30 -15.15 4.30
C LEU A 234 -4.57 -15.44 5.14
N PRO A 235 -5.56 -16.19 4.62
CA PRO A 235 -6.79 -16.50 5.35
C PRO A 235 -6.63 -17.33 6.64
N GLN A 236 -5.44 -17.86 6.88
CA GLN A 236 -5.09 -18.59 8.10
C GLN A 236 -4.59 -17.65 9.22
N CYS A 237 -4.14 -16.44 8.86
CA CYS A 237 -3.49 -15.50 9.76
C CYS A 237 -4.46 -14.40 10.22
N ASP A 238 -4.47 -14.09 11.51
CA ASP A 238 -5.30 -13.04 12.12
C ASP A 238 -4.96 -11.66 11.57
N TYR A 239 -3.67 -11.45 11.26
CA TYR A 239 -3.13 -10.20 10.74
C TYR A 239 -2.44 -10.41 9.39
N PRO A 240 -2.40 -9.37 8.54
CA PRO A 240 -1.59 -9.39 7.33
C PRO A 240 -0.10 -9.53 7.68
N LEU A 241 0.62 -10.26 6.83
CA LEU A 241 2.07 -10.35 6.89
C LEU A 241 2.68 -9.13 6.21
N GLY A 242 3.64 -8.52 6.89
CA GLY A 242 4.43 -7.44 6.33
C GLY A 242 5.87 -7.52 6.81
N ILE A 243 6.75 -6.77 6.17
CA ILE A 243 8.17 -6.72 6.54
C ILE A 243 8.53 -5.32 7.01
N VAL A 244 9.23 -5.24 8.13
CA VAL A 244 9.89 -4.00 8.55
C VAL A 244 11.13 -3.80 7.68
N THR A 245 11.21 -2.70 6.94
CA THR A 245 12.35 -2.41 6.06
C THR A 245 13.41 -1.55 6.73
N ARG A 246 13.01 -0.62 7.60
CA ARG A 246 13.93 0.26 8.33
C ARG A 246 13.27 0.94 9.53
N GLU A 247 14.10 1.31 10.49
CA GLU A 247 13.76 2.22 11.58
C GLU A 247 13.86 3.68 11.10
N ILE A 248 12.97 4.54 11.57
CA ILE A 248 12.97 5.98 11.32
C ILE A 248 12.86 6.76 12.63
N LEU A 249 13.28 8.03 12.58
CA LEU A 249 13.22 8.92 13.73
C LEU A 249 11.78 9.27 14.10
N PRO A 250 11.47 9.45 15.40
CA PRO A 250 10.15 9.86 15.84
C PRO A 250 9.79 11.26 15.32
N GLY A 251 8.48 11.51 15.17
CA GLY A 251 7.91 12.80 14.75
C GLY A 251 8.00 13.92 15.79
N ASN A 252 9.06 13.97 16.57
CA ASN A 252 9.27 14.95 17.66
C ASN A 252 9.78 16.32 17.17
N SER A 253 9.97 16.50 15.86
CA SER A 253 10.36 17.75 15.24
C SER A 253 9.61 17.95 13.93
N LYS A 254 9.46 19.22 13.50
CA LYS A 254 8.85 19.57 12.21
C LYS A 254 9.51 18.79 11.05
N GLN A 255 10.84 18.73 11.05
CA GLN A 255 11.60 18.04 10.00
C GLN A 255 11.33 16.53 9.98
N ASN A 256 11.33 15.87 11.15
CA ASN A 256 11.06 14.44 11.24
C ASN A 256 9.60 14.12 10.87
N GLY A 257 8.65 14.94 11.31
CA GLY A 257 7.24 14.82 10.94
C GLY A 257 7.04 14.89 9.42
N MET A 258 7.71 15.83 8.74
CA MET A 258 7.66 15.92 7.29
C MET A 258 8.31 14.74 6.59
N ASN A 259 9.43 14.23 7.10
CA ASN A 259 10.06 13.04 6.56
C ASN A 259 9.14 11.81 6.68
N ILE A 260 8.44 11.66 7.81
CA ILE A 260 7.43 10.60 8.01
C ILE A 260 6.33 10.71 6.97
N LEU A 261 5.77 11.90 6.75
CA LEU A 261 4.73 12.12 5.73
C LEU A 261 5.27 11.85 4.32
N GLN A 262 6.48 12.30 4.01
CA GLN A 262 7.12 12.08 2.71
C GLN A 262 7.27 10.58 2.41
N ILE A 263 7.67 9.78 3.39
CA ILE A 263 7.76 8.32 3.25
C ILE A 263 6.37 7.68 3.13
N GLN A 264 5.42 8.07 3.98
CA GLN A 264 4.06 7.52 4.03
C GLN A 264 3.27 7.73 2.73
N TYR A 265 3.51 8.86 2.05
CA TYR A 265 2.86 9.21 0.79
C TYR A 265 3.76 8.98 -0.43
N GLU A 266 4.93 8.34 -0.24
CA GLU A 266 5.88 7.99 -1.32
C GLU A 266 6.28 9.19 -2.19
N LEU A 267 6.39 10.36 -1.56
CA LEU A 267 6.77 11.61 -2.20
C LEU A 267 8.28 11.60 -2.46
N ASN A 268 8.68 10.89 -3.51
CA ASN A 268 10.07 10.74 -3.92
C ASN A 268 10.52 11.99 -4.71
N GLY A 269 11.47 12.75 -4.16
CA GLY A 269 12.10 13.88 -4.86
C GLY A 269 13.16 13.48 -5.90
N ASN A 270 13.17 12.21 -6.32
CA ASN A 270 14.16 11.73 -7.28
C ASN A 270 13.89 12.36 -8.65
N ILE A 271 14.94 12.94 -9.23
CA ILE A 271 14.89 13.42 -10.61
C ILE A 271 14.70 12.20 -11.50
N PHE A 272 13.61 12.19 -12.27
CA PHE A 272 13.40 11.15 -13.27
C PHE A 272 14.46 11.30 -14.35
N SER A 273 15.37 10.33 -14.42
CA SER A 273 16.43 10.33 -15.43
C SER A 273 15.90 9.63 -16.67
N CYS A 274 15.55 10.41 -17.69
CA CYS A 274 15.21 9.89 -19.01
C CYS A 274 16.26 10.30 -20.04
N THR A 275 16.52 9.42 -21.00
CA THR A 275 17.39 9.70 -22.16
C THR A 275 16.62 10.33 -23.33
N GLU A 276 15.29 10.43 -23.25
CA GLU A 276 14.47 11.09 -24.26
C GLU A 276 14.76 12.59 -24.32
N SER A 277 14.93 13.11 -25.53
CA SER A 277 15.06 14.53 -25.76
C SER A 277 13.68 15.17 -25.84
N LEU A 278 13.50 16.32 -25.18
CA LEU A 278 12.28 17.11 -25.30
C LEU A 278 12.02 17.51 -26.75
N GLN A 279 10.73 17.57 -27.13
CA GLN A 279 10.34 18.02 -28.46
C GLN A 279 10.68 19.49 -28.66
N GLN A 280 11.02 19.87 -29.89
CA GLN A 280 11.13 21.27 -30.24
C GLN A 280 9.79 21.80 -30.75
N PRO A 281 9.19 22.80 -30.09
CA PRO A 281 7.88 23.30 -30.47
C PRO A 281 7.93 23.99 -31.83
N SER A 282 7.01 23.61 -32.72
CA SER A 282 6.85 24.29 -34.01
C SER A 282 6.27 25.68 -33.84
N GLN A 283 6.78 26.65 -34.60
CA GLN A 283 6.20 27.99 -34.71
C GLN A 283 5.02 28.05 -35.71
N LYS A 284 4.84 27.01 -36.51
CA LYS A 284 3.79 26.98 -37.54
C LYS A 284 2.41 26.97 -36.88
N GLY A 285 1.57 27.93 -37.27
CA GLY A 285 0.20 28.06 -36.75
C GLY A 285 0.11 28.83 -35.42
N ARG A 286 1.22 29.26 -34.84
CA ARG A 286 1.22 30.15 -33.67
C ARG A 286 1.02 31.61 -34.11
N LYS A 287 0.23 32.35 -33.34
CA LYS A 287 0.06 33.79 -33.50
C LYS A 287 1.09 34.51 -32.62
N ASP A 288 1.76 35.50 -33.21
CA ASP A 288 2.78 36.29 -32.52
C ASP A 288 2.14 37.40 -31.68
N TYR A 289 2.36 37.34 -30.37
CA TYR A 289 1.94 38.34 -29.38
C TYR A 289 3.13 39.01 -28.68
N THR A 290 4.36 38.85 -29.19
CA THR A 290 5.59 39.37 -28.54
C THR A 290 5.66 40.89 -28.45
N ARG A 291 4.81 41.60 -29.18
CA ARG A 291 4.70 43.08 -29.14
C ARG A 291 3.63 43.58 -28.16
N ASP A 292 2.81 42.70 -27.62
CA ASP A 292 1.77 43.07 -26.68
C ASP A 292 2.35 43.25 -25.27
N CYS A 293 1.73 44.11 -24.47
CA CYS A 293 2.06 44.23 -23.05
C CYS A 293 1.48 43.01 -22.31
N VAL A 294 2.35 42.03 -22.07
CA VAL A 294 2.04 40.80 -21.33
C VAL A 294 2.78 40.84 -19.99
N PHE A 295 2.09 40.53 -18.89
CA PHE A 295 2.65 40.50 -17.55
C PHE A 295 2.09 39.31 -16.75
N THR A 296 2.77 38.94 -15.66
CA THR A 296 2.34 37.87 -14.75
C THR A 296 2.15 38.45 -13.35
N ILE A 297 1.39 37.74 -12.50
CA ILE A 297 1.13 38.15 -11.12
C ILE A 297 1.39 36.93 -10.24
N ASP A 298 2.57 36.91 -9.63
CA ASP A 298 3.07 35.76 -8.88
C ASP A 298 3.62 36.16 -7.51
N ASP A 299 3.72 35.17 -6.62
CA ASP A 299 4.41 35.34 -5.34
C ASP A 299 5.91 35.58 -5.52
N LYS A 300 6.50 36.32 -4.58
CA LYS A 300 7.94 36.59 -4.60
C LYS A 300 8.73 35.28 -4.47
N GLY A 301 9.45 34.92 -5.52
CA GLY A 301 10.30 33.73 -5.56
C GLY A 301 9.70 32.55 -6.31
N SER A 302 8.52 32.70 -6.93
CA SER A 302 7.98 31.73 -7.89
C SER A 302 9.00 31.45 -9.00
N LYS A 303 9.21 30.15 -9.27
CA LYS A 303 10.08 29.67 -10.35
C LYS A 303 9.28 29.11 -11.52
N ASP A 304 8.08 28.60 -11.23
CA ASP A 304 7.16 28.01 -12.19
C ASP A 304 6.09 29.07 -12.49
N ILE A 305 6.21 29.73 -13.65
CA ILE A 305 5.28 30.79 -14.09
C ILE A 305 4.42 30.20 -15.21
N ASP A 306 3.21 29.79 -14.86
CA ASP A 306 2.33 29.01 -15.75
C ASP A 306 1.41 29.89 -16.59
N ASP A 307 1.09 31.09 -16.12
CA ASP A 307 0.15 32.00 -16.77
C ASP A 307 0.69 33.42 -16.93
N ALA A 308 0.16 34.10 -17.95
CA ALA A 308 0.38 35.52 -18.18
C ALA A 308 -0.90 36.18 -18.71
N ILE A 309 -1.00 37.49 -18.51
CA ILE A 309 -2.18 38.27 -18.85
C ILE A 309 -1.77 39.43 -19.76
N SER A 310 -2.59 39.71 -20.77
CA SER A 310 -2.56 40.98 -21.51
C SER A 310 -3.94 41.62 -21.53
N VAL A 311 -3.98 42.95 -21.56
CA VAL A 311 -5.21 43.72 -21.67
C VAL A 311 -5.02 44.80 -22.73
N ARG A 312 -5.93 44.86 -23.69
CA ARG A 312 -5.94 45.86 -24.76
C ARG A 312 -7.33 46.43 -24.95
N GLU A 313 -7.43 47.75 -25.10
CA GLU A 313 -8.67 48.41 -25.48
C GLU A 313 -8.86 48.39 -27.00
N LEU A 314 -10.07 48.05 -27.45
CA LEU A 314 -10.50 47.94 -28.84
C LEU A 314 -11.90 48.55 -28.96
N ASP A 315 -12.01 49.73 -29.56
CA ASP A 315 -13.29 50.39 -29.88
C ASP A 315 -14.28 50.45 -28.71
N GLY A 316 -13.80 50.85 -27.53
CA GLY A 316 -14.61 50.93 -26.31
C GLY A 316 -14.93 49.58 -25.65
N LYS A 317 -14.26 48.50 -26.07
CA LYS A 317 -14.26 47.17 -25.42
C LYS A 317 -12.85 46.80 -25.00
N TYR A 318 -12.72 45.83 -24.11
CA TYR A 318 -11.43 45.25 -23.74
C TYR A 318 -11.29 43.83 -24.29
N GLU A 319 -10.14 43.55 -24.90
CA GLU A 319 -9.65 42.19 -25.16
C GLU A 319 -8.70 41.82 -24.03
N ILE A 320 -9.01 40.71 -23.36
CA ILE A 320 -8.20 40.15 -22.28
C ILE A 320 -7.61 38.84 -22.81
N GLY A 321 -6.28 38.77 -22.89
CA GLY A 321 -5.55 37.56 -23.23
C GLY A 321 -5.12 36.82 -21.98
N ILE A 322 -5.46 35.54 -21.88
CA ILE A 322 -4.92 34.62 -20.87
C ILE A 322 -3.98 33.67 -21.61
N HIS A 323 -2.70 33.77 -21.31
CA HIS A 323 -1.63 33.02 -21.97
C HIS A 323 -1.15 31.94 -21.01
N ILE A 324 -1.30 30.67 -21.36
CA ILE A 324 -0.89 29.54 -20.52
C ILE A 324 0.35 28.89 -21.13
N ALA A 325 1.30 28.48 -20.29
CA ALA A 325 2.49 27.75 -20.70
C ALA A 325 2.13 26.50 -21.51
N ASP A 326 2.62 26.42 -22.74
CA ASP A 326 2.36 25.29 -23.64
C ASP A 326 3.35 24.15 -23.40
N VAL A 327 3.27 23.56 -22.20
CA VAL A 327 4.12 22.43 -21.79
C VAL A 327 3.94 21.23 -22.72
N SER A 328 2.72 21.06 -23.26
CA SER A 328 2.37 19.96 -24.17
C SER A 328 3.20 19.94 -25.45
N ALA A 329 3.67 21.10 -25.93
CA ALA A 329 4.48 21.19 -27.13
C ALA A 329 5.91 20.67 -26.97
N PHE A 330 6.35 20.41 -25.74
CA PHE A 330 7.66 19.84 -25.41
C PHE A 330 7.61 18.34 -25.11
N LEU A 331 6.41 17.80 -24.87
CA LEU A 331 6.20 16.43 -24.40
C LEU A 331 5.61 15.55 -25.49
N GLN A 332 6.19 14.37 -25.67
CA GLN A 332 5.56 13.33 -26.47
C GLN A 332 4.46 12.67 -25.66
N LYS A 333 3.22 12.68 -26.19
CA LYS A 333 2.12 11.93 -25.61
C LYS A 333 2.50 10.45 -25.49
N ASP A 334 2.28 9.89 -24.30
CA ASP A 334 2.60 8.53 -23.91
C ASP A 334 4.10 8.19 -23.98
N GLY A 335 4.98 9.20 -24.08
CA GLY A 335 6.43 9.07 -23.88
C GLY A 335 6.80 8.96 -22.39
N ASP A 336 8.07 8.69 -22.10
CA ASP A 336 8.52 8.37 -20.74
C ASP A 336 8.23 9.51 -19.75
N VAL A 337 8.49 10.76 -20.16
CA VAL A 337 8.25 11.96 -19.34
C VAL A 337 6.75 12.18 -19.09
N ASP A 338 5.89 11.95 -20.10
CA ASP A 338 4.43 12.08 -19.96
C ASP A 338 3.86 10.99 -19.04
N VAL A 339 4.36 9.75 -19.15
CA VAL A 339 3.98 8.66 -18.25
C VAL A 339 4.39 8.96 -16.81
N GLU A 340 5.60 9.47 -16.58
CA GLU A 340 6.04 9.87 -15.24
C GLU A 340 5.23 11.05 -14.70
N ALA A 341 4.94 12.07 -15.52
CA ALA A 341 4.11 13.19 -15.12
C ALA A 341 2.69 12.74 -14.74
N LYS A 342 2.09 11.80 -15.48
CA LYS A 342 0.81 11.16 -15.15
C LYS A 342 0.89 10.40 -13.81
N ASN A 343 2.00 9.73 -13.53
CA ASN A 343 2.19 9.01 -12.27
C ASN A 343 2.32 9.96 -11.08
N ARG A 344 3.03 11.09 -11.23
CA ARG A 344 3.18 12.11 -10.18
C ARG A 344 1.92 12.95 -10.00
N ALA A 345 1.17 13.17 -11.07
CA ALA A 345 -0.07 13.92 -11.20
C ALA A 345 -0.01 15.42 -10.82
N THR A 346 0.83 15.83 -9.87
CA THR A 346 0.95 17.22 -9.41
C THR A 346 2.30 17.49 -8.74
N SER A 347 2.72 18.75 -8.72
CA SER A 347 3.89 19.20 -7.97
C SER A 347 3.54 19.35 -6.49
N PHE A 348 4.41 18.90 -5.59
CA PHE A 348 4.22 19.02 -4.15
C PHE A 348 5.12 20.10 -3.55
N TYR A 349 4.50 21.19 -3.07
CA TYR A 349 5.17 22.31 -2.42
C TYR A 349 5.22 22.10 -0.90
N SER A 350 6.39 21.73 -0.39
CA SER A 350 6.57 21.38 1.03
C SER A 350 6.87 22.60 1.91
N PRO A 351 6.23 22.75 3.09
CA PRO A 351 6.52 23.85 4.02
C PRO A 351 7.88 23.77 4.74
N CYS A 352 8.68 22.71 4.53
CA CYS A 352 9.86 22.44 5.35
C CYS A 352 11.11 22.00 4.57
N HIS A 353 10.99 21.67 3.29
CA HIS A 353 12.10 21.08 2.52
C HIS A 353 12.99 22.16 1.91
N LYS A 354 13.66 23.00 2.73
CA LYS A 354 14.51 24.12 2.25
C LYS A 354 13.87 25.05 1.19
N GLY A 355 12.54 24.96 0.98
CA GLY A 355 11.82 25.67 -0.07
C GLY A 355 11.85 25.05 -1.47
N GLU A 356 12.41 23.85 -1.67
CA GLU A 356 12.41 23.19 -2.99
C GLU A 356 11.21 22.25 -3.13
N PRO A 357 10.33 22.47 -4.12
CA PRO A 357 9.19 21.61 -4.37
C PRO A 357 9.61 20.30 -5.04
N ILE A 358 8.78 19.27 -4.87
CA ILE A 358 8.88 18.04 -5.66
C ILE A 358 8.09 18.30 -6.93
N HIS A 359 8.78 18.61 -8.02
CA HIS A 359 8.15 18.94 -9.29
C HIS A 359 7.53 17.71 -9.97
N MET A 360 6.40 17.94 -10.64
CA MET A 360 5.77 16.96 -11.53
C MET A 360 6.63 16.67 -12.76
N LEU A 361 7.27 17.69 -13.33
CA LEU A 361 8.11 17.63 -14.53
C LEU A 361 9.54 18.09 -14.25
#